data_AF-A0AA39VBM2-F1
#
_entry.id   AF-A0AA39VBM2-F1
#
_cell.length_a   1.000
_cell.length_b   1.000
_cell.length_c   1.000
_cell.angle_alpha   90.00
_cell.angle_beta   90.00
_cell.angle_gamma   90.00
#
_symmetry.space_group_name_H-M   'P 1'
#
loop_
_entity.id
_entity.type
_entity.pdbx_description
1 polymer ?
#
loop_
_entity_poly.entity_id
_entity_poly.type
_entity_poly.pdbx_seq_one_letter_code
_entity_poly.pdbx_strand_id
1 'polypeptide(L)' 'MSYVKPLRLYKKSLKWKSSKPGRLLCLDVNEKYVDLAVTDPENIVAVPLSCLHRQENNLDLIADKLQTLVSL' A
#
# COMPACT_ATOMS: atom_id res chain seq x y z
N MET A 1 -1.51 1.86 19.12
CA MET A 1 -1.19 0.74 18.20
C MET A 1 -0.14 -0.15 18.85
N SER A 2 -0.28 -1.47 18.81
CA SER A 2 0.76 -2.40 19.30
C SER A 2 1.66 -2.85 18.15
N TYR A 3 2.97 -2.96 18.41
CA TYR A 3 3.91 -3.47 17.42
C TYR A 3 3.62 -4.95 17.13
N VAL A 4 3.50 -5.30 15.85
CA VAL A 4 3.36 -6.69 15.38
C VAL A 4 4.46 -6.93 14.36
N LYS A 5 5.19 -8.04 14.51
CA LYS A 5 6.21 -8.44 13.53
C LYS A 5 5.62 -8.47 12.10
N PRO A 6 6.27 -7.92 11.07
CA PRO A 6 5.71 -7.78 9.71
C PRO A 6 5.14 -9.09 9.15
N LEU A 7 5.88 -10.19 9.26
CA LEU A 7 5.42 -11.51 8.79
C LEU A 7 4.15 -11.99 9.51
N ARG A 8 4.01 -11.67 10.81
CA ARG A 8 2.83 -12.03 11.60
C ARG A 8 1.63 -11.16 11.23
N LEU A 9 1.86 -9.91 10.87
CA LEU A 9 0.83 -9.01 10.35
C LEU A 9 0.30 -9.52 8.99
N TYR A 10 1.20 -9.85 8.06
CA TYR A 10 0.84 -10.42 6.75
C TYR A 10 0.06 -11.74 6.87
N LYS A 11 0.52 -12.66 7.72
CA LYS A 11 -0.21 -13.92 7.98
C LYS A 11 -1.58 -13.70 8.61
N LYS A 12 -1.78 -12.59 9.35
CA LYS A 12 -3.09 -12.22 9.89
C LYS A 12 -3.99 -11.61 8.81
N SER A 13 -3.46 -10.76 7.93
CA SER A 13 -4.24 -10.18 6.83
C SER A 13 -4.73 -11.24 5.84
N LEU A 14 -3.91 -12.25 5.54
CA LEU A 14 -4.33 -13.41 4.73
C LEU A 14 -5.49 -14.21 5.35
N LYS A 15 -5.67 -14.16 6.67
CA LYS A 15 -6.76 -14.84 7.38
C LYS A 15 -8.03 -14.00 7.46
N TRP A 16 -7.98 -12.73 7.03
CA TRP A 16 -9.14 -11.86 7.00
C TRP A 16 -10.09 -12.33 5.89
N LYS A 17 -11.07 -13.15 6.26
CA LYS A 17 -12.13 -13.62 5.36
C LYS A 17 -13.14 -12.49 5.12
N SER A 18 -12.84 -11.57 4.22
CA SER A 18 -13.85 -10.70 3.61
C SER A 18 -14.45 -11.37 2.37
N SER A 19 -15.66 -10.97 1.97
CA SER A 19 -16.34 -11.49 0.78
C SER A 19 -15.59 -11.22 -0.54
N LYS A 20 -14.63 -10.28 -0.50
CA LYS A 20 -13.64 -10.04 -1.56
C LYS A 20 -12.25 -10.00 -0.90
N PRO A 21 -11.24 -10.76 -1.37
CA PRO A 21 -9.88 -10.61 -0.89
C PRO A 21 -9.39 -9.18 -1.21
N GLY A 22 -8.80 -8.51 -0.22
CA GLY A 22 -8.19 -7.20 -0.44
C GLY A 22 -6.91 -7.33 -1.28
N ARG A 23 -6.57 -6.27 -2.01
CA ARG A 23 -5.28 -6.12 -2.70
C ARG A 23 -4.24 -5.51 -1.77
N LEU A 24 -2.96 -5.75 -2.03
CA LEU A 24 -1.84 -5.16 -1.32
C LEU A 24 -1.35 -3.92 -2.07
N LEU A 25 -1.08 -2.86 -1.31
CA LEU A 25 -0.35 -1.69 -1.79
C LEU A 25 1.13 -1.85 -1.45
N CYS A 26 1.97 -1.86 -2.47
CA CYS A 26 3.42 -1.93 -2.39
C CYS A 26 3.98 -0.50 -2.41
N LEU A 27 4.91 -0.21 -1.51
CA LEU A 27 5.60 1.08 -1.39
C LEU A 27 7.10 0.84 -1.55
N ASP A 28 7.72 1.43 -2.57
CA ASP A 28 9.17 1.47 -2.73
C ASP A 28 9.68 2.89 -2.46
N VAL A 29 10.43 3.05 -1.37
CA VAL A 29 10.78 4.36 -0.82
C VAL A 29 12.20 4.72 -1.23
N ASN A 30 12.32 5.64 -2.18
CA ASN A 30 13.58 6.21 -2.66
C ASN A 30 13.81 7.62 -2.08
N GLU A 31 14.96 8.24 -2.36
CA GLU A 31 15.32 9.54 -1.79
C GLU A 31 14.34 10.66 -2.21
N LYS A 32 13.95 10.68 -3.48
CA LYS A 32 13.07 11.71 -4.06
C LYS A 32 11.63 11.25 -4.22
N TYR A 33 11.39 9.96 -4.35
CA TYR A 33 10.08 9.42 -4.70
C TYR A 33 9.68 8.25 -3.80
N VAL A 34 8.38 8.00 -3.72
CA VAL A 34 7.82 6.74 -3.27
C VAL A 34 7.08 6.14 -4.45
N ASP A 35 7.59 5.05 -5.02
CA ASP A 35 6.93 4.33 -6.10
C ASP A 35 5.84 3.43 -5.51
N LEU A 36 4.68 3.42 -6.18
CA LEU A 36 3.47 2.75 -5.74
C LEU A 36 3.12 1.65 -6.74
N ALA A 37 2.85 0.45 -6.23
CA ALA A 37 2.32 -0.66 -7.01
C ALA A 37 1.16 -1.33 -6.26
N VAL A 38 0.21 -1.90 -6.99
CA VAL A 38 -0.90 -2.66 -6.44
C VAL A 38 -0.85 -4.08 -6.97
N THR A 39 -1.14 -5.05 -6.11
CA THR A 39 -1.22 -6.44 -6.53
C THR A 39 -2.50 -6.76 -7.31
N ASP A 40 -2.44 -7.81 -8.13
CA ASP A 40 -3.61 -8.48 -8.67
C ASP A 40 -4.53 -9.02 -7.55
N PRO A 41 -5.80 -9.36 -7.85
CA PRO A 41 -6.74 -9.90 -6.86
C PRO A 41 -6.23 -11.14 -6.10
N GLU A 42 -5.36 -11.92 -6.73
CA GLU A 42 -4.73 -13.12 -6.19
C GLU A 42 -3.51 -12.81 -5.30
N ASN A 43 -3.04 -11.57 -5.27
CA ASN A 43 -1.84 -11.12 -4.55
C ASN A 43 -0.55 -11.84 -4.99
N ILE A 44 -0.45 -12.21 -6.28
CA ILE A 44 0.68 -12.90 -6.90
C ILE A 44 1.56 -11.92 -7.66
N VAL A 45 0.97 -10.98 -8.40
CA VAL A 45 1.70 -10.05 -9.28
C VAL A 45 1.44 -8.61 -8.84
N ALA A 46 2.50 -7.81 -8.68
CA ALA A 46 2.40 -6.38 -8.45
C ALA A 46 2.51 -5.61 -9.77
N VAL A 47 1.60 -4.65 -9.99
CA VAL A 47 1.57 -3.78 -11.16
C VAL A 47 1.86 -2.34 -10.72
N PRO A 48 2.79 -1.63 -11.39
CA PRO A 48 3.07 -0.23 -11.07
C PRO A 48 1.83 0.64 -11.26
N LEU A 49 1.64 1.58 -10.34
CA LEU A 49 0.45 2.42 -10.26
C LEU A 49 0.78 3.90 -10.48
N SER A 50 1.69 4.46 -9.68
CA SER A 50 2.14 5.86 -9.76
C SER A 50 3.35 6.08 -8.84
N CYS A 51 3.85 7.31 -8.75
CA CYS A 51 4.89 7.68 -7.79
C CYS A 51 4.51 8.98 -7.03
N LEU A 52 4.98 9.10 -5.80
CA LEU A 52 4.79 10.28 -4.94
C LEU A 52 6.12 11.02 -4.78
N HIS A 53 6.14 12.32 -5.05
CA HIS A 53 7.34 13.13 -4.84
C HIS A 53 7.49 13.48 -3.36
N ARG A 54 8.59 13.08 -2.72
CA ARG A 54 8.83 13.27 -1.28
C ARG A 54 9.08 14.73 -0.87
N GLN A 55 9.56 15.55 -1.80
CA GLN A 55 9.81 16.99 -1.57
C GLN A 55 8.56 17.87 -1.74
N GLU A 56 7.41 17.31 -2.16
CA GLU A 56 6.14 18.03 -2.02
C GLU A 56 5.82 18.07 -0.52
N ASN A 57 6.14 19.19 0.15
CA ASN A 57 5.95 19.43 1.59
C ASN A 57 4.48 19.37 2.07
N ASN A 58 3.55 18.83 1.29
CA ASN A 58 2.15 18.62 1.66
C ASN A 58 1.93 17.16 2.02
N LEU A 59 2.22 16.81 3.28
CA LEU A 59 1.86 15.51 3.86
C LEU A 59 0.36 15.21 3.67
N ASP A 60 -0.49 16.24 3.69
CA ASP A 60 -1.92 16.13 3.44
C ASP A 60 -2.22 15.63 2.01
N LEU A 61 -1.48 16.11 1.01
CA LEU A 61 -1.65 15.68 -0.39
C LEU A 61 -1.19 14.22 -0.58
N ILE A 62 -0.13 13.82 0.13
CA ILE A 62 0.33 12.42 0.17
C ILE A 62 -0.74 11.53 0.81
N ALA A 63 -1.34 11.98 1.91
CA ALA A 63 -2.43 11.28 2.58
C ALA A 63 -3.66 11.16 1.67
N ASP A 64 -4.07 12.23 0.99
CA ASP A 64 -5.20 12.24 0.07
C ASP A 64 -4.97 11.30 -1.12
N LYS A 65 -3.76 11.29 -1.69
CA LYS A 65 -3.38 10.35 -2.76
C LYS A 65 -3.46 8.91 -2.27
N LEU A 66 -2.90 8.59 -1.11
CA LEU A 66 -2.99 7.24 -0.53
C LEU A 66 -4.43 6.84 -0.23
N GLN A 67 -5.25 7.76 0.31
CA GLN A 67 -6.66 7.55 0.62
C GLN A 67 -7.47 7.23 -0.64
N THR A 68 -7.21 7.97 -1.72
CA THR A 68 -7.82 7.72 -3.03
C THR A 68 -7.47 6.32 -3.52
N LEU A 69 -6.21 5.91 -3.37
CA LEU A 69 -5.74 4.60 -3.84
C LEU A 69 -6.32 3.42 -3.07
N VAL A 70 -6.49 3.53 -1.75
CA VAL A 70 -7.09 2.46 -0.92
C VAL A 70 -8.61 2.40 -1.01
N SER A 71 -9.24 3.40 -1.65
CA SER A 71 -10.69 3.45 -1.85
C SER A 71 -11.16 2.86 -3.20
N LEU A 72 -10.22 2.38 -4.04
CA LEU A 72 -10.45 1.74 -5.35
C LEU A 72 -10.59 0.21 -5.24
#